data_AF-A0A3D0NT18-F1
#
_entry.id   AF-A0A3D0NT18-F1
#
_cell.length_a   1.000
_cell.length_b   1.000
_cell.length_c   1.000
_cell.angle_alpha   90.00
_cell.angle_beta   90.00
_cell.angle_gamma   90.00
#
_symmetry.space_group_name_H-M   'P 1'
#
loop_
_entity.id
_entity.type
_entity.pdbx_description
1 polymer ?
#
loop_
_entity_poly.entity_id
_entity_poly.type
_entity_poly.pdbx_seq_one_letter_code
_entity_poly.pdbx_strand_id
1 'polypeptide(L)'
;PPSLGLITTNAFCAADTLLVPIQPEYYALEGLSQLISTVRKIKRRYNQYLDIEGVLLTMYDGRLNLTQQVVEEVKHFFPRKVFRSVIPRGVRLSEA
;
A
#
# COMPACT_ATOMS: atom_id res chain seq x y z
N PRO A 1 -5.61 -6.73 12.64
CA PRO A 1 -5.59 -5.66 11.60
C PRO A 1 -5.07 -4.34 12.21
N PRO A 2 -3.75 -4.05 12.19
CA PRO A 2 -2.78 -4.18 11.09
C PRO A 2 -1.86 -5.41 11.18
N SER A 3 -2.35 -6.50 11.77
CA SER A 3 -1.65 -7.78 11.77
C SER A 3 -1.91 -8.56 10.47
N LEU A 4 -0.85 -9.11 9.90
CA LEU A 4 -0.88 -10.07 8.79
C LEU A 4 -1.32 -11.46 9.30
N GLY A 5 -2.48 -11.50 9.95
CA GLY A 5 -3.07 -12.69 10.54
C GLY A 5 -3.87 -13.54 9.54
N LEU A 6 -4.66 -14.48 10.05
CA LEU A 6 -5.44 -15.42 9.24
C LEU A 6 -6.44 -14.73 8.31
N ILE A 7 -7.14 -13.69 8.77
CA ILE A 7 -8.12 -12.97 7.95
C ILE A 7 -7.45 -12.30 6.75
N THR A 8 -6.35 -11.59 6.98
CA THR A 8 -5.58 -10.93 5.91
C THR A 8 -5.01 -11.94 4.92
N THR A 9 -4.57 -13.10 5.42
CA THR A 9 -4.07 -14.19 4.57
C THR A 9 -5.16 -14.75 3.68
N ASN A 10 -6.35 -15.03 4.22
CA ASN A 10 -7.48 -15.51 3.45
C ASN A 10 -7.94 -14.50 2.40
N ALA A 11 -7.97 -13.21 2.74
CA ALA A 11 -8.28 -12.15 1.78
C ALA A 11 -7.28 -12.16 0.60
N PHE A 12 -5.99 -12.31 0.86
CA PHE A 12 -4.97 -12.36 -0.19
C PHE A 12 -5.04 -13.67 -1.00
N CYS A 13 -5.40 -14.79 -0.38
CA CYS A 13 -5.60 -16.05 -1.11
C CYS A 13 -6.78 -15.99 -2.07
N ALA A 14 -7.82 -15.21 -1.75
CA ALA A 14 -9.03 -15.09 -2.57
C ALA A 14 -8.97 -13.96 -3.62
N ALA A 15 -8.07 -12.99 -3.47
CA ALA A 15 -7.99 -11.83 -4.35
C ALA A 15 -7.20 -12.10 -5.65
N ASP A 16 -7.63 -11.52 -6.76
CA ASP A 16 -6.82 -11.49 -7.99
C ASP A 16 -5.73 -10.42 -7.90
N THR A 17 -6.11 -9.21 -7.47
CA THR A 17 -5.17 -8.10 -7.30
C THR A 17 -5.38 -7.33 -5.99
N LEU A 18 -4.33 -6.62 -5.56
CA LEU A 18 -4.30 -5.86 -4.31
C LEU A 18 -4.10 -4.37 -4.54
N LEU A 19 -5.04 -3.55 -4.05
CA LEU A 19 -4.87 -2.11 -3.90
C LEU A 19 -4.21 -1.81 -2.55
N VAL A 20 -3.10 -1.06 -2.56
CA VAL A 20 -2.34 -0.72 -1.35
C VAL A 20 -2.52 0.77 -1.03
N PRO A 21 -3.41 1.14 -0.10
CA PRO A 21 -3.45 2.51 0.41
C PRO A 21 -2.23 2.76 1.32
N ILE A 22 -1.50 3.84 1.06
CA ILE A 22 -0.34 4.22 1.88
C ILE A 22 -0.40 5.70 2.25
N GLN A 23 -0.21 5.96 3.53
CA GLN A 23 -0.02 7.30 4.05
C GLN A 23 1.49 7.58 4.10
N PRO A 24 1.97 8.68 3.50
CA PRO A 24 3.40 8.92 3.35
C PRO A 24 4.03 9.53 4.61
N GLU A 25 4.15 8.69 5.64
CA GLU A 25 4.73 9.00 6.96
C GLU A 25 5.94 8.10 7.26
N TYR A 26 6.68 8.42 8.33
CA TYR A 26 7.97 7.79 8.66
C TYR A 26 7.93 6.25 8.68
N TYR A 27 6.85 5.67 9.24
CA TYR A 27 6.70 4.21 9.36
C TYR A 27 6.16 3.51 8.11
N ALA A 28 5.82 4.26 7.05
CA ALA A 28 5.16 3.72 5.87
C ALA A 28 6.04 2.71 5.11
N LEU A 29 7.37 2.95 5.08
CA LEU A 29 8.32 2.12 4.33
C LEU A 29 8.58 0.76 4.99
N GLU A 30 8.57 0.69 6.32
CA GLU A 30 8.72 -0.58 7.04
C GLU A 30 7.51 -1.48 6.80
N GLY A 31 6.30 -0.94 6.97
CA GLY A 31 5.06 -1.68 6.71
C GLY A 31 4.95 -2.16 5.26
N LEU A 32 5.43 -1.36 4.31
CA LEU A 32 5.47 -1.71 2.89
C LEU A 32 6.36 -2.92 2.61
N SER A 33 7.56 -2.95 3.22
CA SER A 33 8.49 -4.07 3.09
C SER A 33 7.90 -5.38 3.65
N GLN A 34 7.22 -5.29 4.80
CA GLN A 34 6.53 -6.44 5.40
C GLN A 34 5.36 -6.94 4.53
N LEU A 35 4.58 -6.02 3.95
CA LEU A 35 3.50 -6.35 3.02
C LEU A 35 4.03 -7.09 1.79
N ILE A 36 5.07 -6.55 1.13
CA ILE A 36 5.68 -7.18 -0.06
C ILE A 36 6.18 -8.59 0.26
N SER A 37 6.85 -8.77 1.40
CA SER A 37 7.32 -10.09 1.86
C SER A 37 6.15 -11.07 2.00
N THR A 38 5.02 -10.61 2.52
CA THR A 38 3.84 -11.43 2.76
C THR A 38 3.10 -11.79 1.47
N VAL A 39 2.88 -10.81 0.59
CA VAL A 39 2.31 -11.04 -0.75
C VAL A 39 3.16 -12.04 -1.52
N ARG A 40 4.49 -11.93 -1.48
CA ARG A 40 5.39 -12.91 -2.11
C ARG A 40 5.26 -14.32 -1.53
N LYS A 41 5.12 -14.45 -0.21
CA LYS A 41 4.92 -15.75 0.45
C LYS A 41 3.59 -16.39 0.06
N ILE A 42 2.51 -15.62 0.06
CA ILE A 42 1.17 -16.09 -0.29
C ILE A 42 1.10 -16.41 -1.79
N LYS A 43 1.68 -15.57 -2.64
CA LYS A 43 1.75 -15.81 -4.08
C LYS A 43 2.41 -17.15 -4.41
N ARG A 44 3.51 -17.47 -3.73
CA ARG A 44 4.26 -18.73 -3.94
C ARG A 44 3.55 -19.97 -3.39
N ARG A 45 2.78 -19.85 -2.31
CA ARG A 45 2.25 -21.01 -1.57
C ARG A 45 0.76 -21.28 -1.79
N TYR A 46 -0.03 -20.24 -2.06
CA TYR A 46 -1.49 -20.34 -1.99
C TYR A 46 -2.20 -19.72 -3.20
N ASN A 47 -1.72 -18.60 -3.73
CA ASN A 47 -2.38 -17.90 -4.84
C ASN A 47 -1.38 -17.34 -5.86
N GLN A 48 -1.01 -18.15 -6.86
CA GLN A 48 -0.04 -17.77 -7.90
C GLN A 48 -0.45 -16.59 -8.77
N TYR A 49 -1.74 -16.27 -8.82
CA TYR A 49 -2.29 -15.19 -9.65
C TYR A 49 -2.26 -13.83 -8.96
N LEU A 50 -2.15 -13.81 -7.62
CA LEU A 50 -2.13 -12.60 -6.82
C LEU A 50 -1.09 -11.60 -7.34
N ASP A 51 -1.52 -10.41 -7.73
CA ASP A 51 -0.64 -9.30 -8.08
C ASP A 51 -1.01 -8.04 -7.30
N ILE A 52 -0.10 -7.08 -7.28
CA ILE A 52 -0.40 -5.75 -6.74
C ILE A 52 -0.98 -4.92 -7.87
N GLU A 53 -2.22 -4.47 -7.71
CA GLU A 53 -2.90 -3.58 -8.67
C GLU A 53 -2.16 -2.25 -8.73
N GLY A 54 -1.97 -1.66 -7.55
CA GLY A 54 -1.23 -0.43 -7.41
C GLY A 54 -1.27 0.14 -6.00
N VAL A 55 -0.58 1.27 -5.85
CA VAL A 55 -0.41 1.99 -4.60
C VAL A 55 -1.12 3.34 -4.69
N LEU A 56 -2.08 3.55 -3.79
CA LEU A 56 -2.85 4.77 -3.68
C LEU A 56 -2.30 5.61 -2.51
N LEU A 57 -1.85 6.82 -2.80
CA LEU A 57 -1.40 7.75 -1.77
C LEU A 57 -2.62 8.34 -1.04
N THR A 58 -2.69 8.12 0.27
CA THR A 58 -3.76 8.61 1.13
C THR A 58 -3.28 9.69 2.09
N MET A 59 -4.21 10.55 2.52
CA MET A 59 -3.93 11.72 3.37
C MET A 59 -2.75 12.57 2.88
N TYR A 60 -2.58 12.65 1.56
CA TYR A 60 -1.42 13.24 0.90
C TYR A 60 -1.32 14.74 1.19
N ASP A 61 -0.15 15.20 1.61
CA ASP A 61 0.21 16.63 1.73
C ASP A 61 1.53 16.90 1.02
N GLY A 62 1.45 17.35 -0.24
CA GLY A 62 2.62 17.58 -1.09
C GLY A 62 3.55 18.70 -0.63
N ARG A 63 3.17 19.48 0.41
CA ARG A 63 4.01 20.55 0.98
C ARG A 63 5.08 20.00 1.94
N LEU A 64 4.93 18.78 2.40
CA LEU A 64 5.87 18.14 3.33
C LEU A 64 6.99 17.44 2.57
N ASN A 65 8.24 17.77 2.91
CA ASN A 65 9.42 17.10 2.34
C ASN A 65 9.39 15.58 2.56
N LEU A 66 8.96 15.14 3.74
CA LEU A 66 8.82 13.72 4.07
C LEU A 66 7.85 13.01 3.10
N THR A 67 6.76 13.67 2.75
CA THR A 67 5.79 13.11 1.80
C THR A 67 6.42 12.87 0.43
N GLN A 68 7.21 13.82 -0.07
CA GLN A 68 7.91 13.63 -1.35
C GLN A 68 8.95 12.50 -1.28
N GLN A 69 9.71 12.42 -0.20
CA GLN A 69 10.70 11.34 0.01
C GLN A 69 10.03 9.95 -0.01
N VAL A 70 8.94 9.78 0.74
CA VAL A 70 8.22 8.51 0.78
C VAL A 70 7.61 8.17 -0.58
N VAL A 71 7.08 9.16 -1.32
CA VAL A 71 6.53 8.92 -2.66
C VAL A 71 7.58 8.43 -3.64
N GLU A 72 8.77 9.02 -3.64
CA GLU A 72 9.86 8.58 -4.52
C GLU A 72 10.30 7.14 -4.19
N GLU A 73 10.39 6.81 -2.91
CA GLU A 73 10.73 5.46 -2.48
C GLU A 73 9.64 4.45 -2.88
N VAL A 74 8.35 4.80 -2.70
CA VAL A 74 7.23 3.97 -3.14
C VAL A 74 7.26 3.75 -4.65
N LYS A 75 7.60 4.76 -5.45
CA LYS A 75 7.76 4.60 -6.91
C LYS A 75 8.93 3.66 -7.25
N HIS A 76 9.99 3.66 -6.46
CA HIS A 76 11.11 2.72 -6.61
C HIS A 76 10.68 1.28 -6.35
N PHE A 77 9.91 1.02 -5.28
CA PHE A 77 9.38 -0.31 -4.97
C PHE A 77 8.29 -0.79 -5.95
N PHE A 78 7.48 0.14 -6.46
CA PHE A 78 6.30 -0.12 -7.28
C PHE A 78 6.37 0.63 -8.62
N PRO A 79 7.35 0.30 -9.48
CA PRO A 79 7.52 1.01 -10.74
C PRO A 79 6.25 0.85 -11.59
N ARG A 80 5.71 1.98 -12.04
CA ARG A 80 4.46 2.07 -12.84
C ARG A 80 3.18 1.58 -12.13
N LYS A 81 3.25 1.27 -10.83
CA LYS A 81 2.11 0.81 -10.03
C LYS A 81 1.62 1.86 -9.02
N VAL A 82 2.22 3.04 -8.98
CA VAL A 82 1.70 4.16 -8.17
C VAL A 82 0.63 4.89 -8.97
N PHE A 83 -0.57 5.04 -8.40
CA PHE A 83 -1.65 5.77 -9.04
C PHE A 83 -1.31 7.25 -9.18
N ARG A 84 -1.74 7.87 -10.29
CA ARG A 84 -1.63 9.32 -10.49
C ARG A 84 -2.58 10.10 -9.57
N SER A 85 -3.74 9.51 -9.27
CA SER A 85 -4.71 10.06 -8.34
C SER A 85 -4.22 9.91 -6.91
N VAL A 86 -4.41 10.96 -6.10
CA VAL A 86 -4.08 10.98 -4.68
C VAL A 86 -5.31 11.37 -3.87
N ILE A 87 -5.42 10.86 -2.65
CA ILE A 87 -6.45 11.28 -1.70
C ILE A 87 -5.83 12.34 -0.79
N PRO A 88 -6.16 13.64 -0.95
CA PRO A 88 -5.56 14.69 -0.15
C PRO A 88 -6.09 14.63 1.29
N ARG A 89 -5.32 15.21 2.22
CA ARG A 89 -5.80 15.43 3.59
C ARG A 89 -6.95 16.46 3.56
N GLY A 90 -8.16 16.07 3.97
CA GLY A 90 -9.33 16.94 3.97
C GLY A 90 -10.20 16.76 5.22
N VAL A 91 -10.75 17.87 5.73
CA VAL A 91 -11.56 17.89 6.98
C VAL A 91 -12.86 17.10 6.81
N ARG A 92 -13.48 17.16 5.62
CA ARG A 92 -14.76 16.50 5.33
C ARG A 92 -14.68 14.97 5.18
N LEU A 93 -13.49 14.40 5.00
CA LEU A 93 -13.30 12.94 4.96
C LEU A 93 -13.24 12.37 6.39
N SER A 94 -12.86 13.18 7.37
CA SER A 94 -12.77 12.80 8.79
C SER A 94 -14.14 12.77 9.49
N GLU A 95 -15.17 13.33 8.85
CA GLU A 95 -16.54 13.46 9.38
C GLU A 95 -17.55 12.52 8.70
N ALA A 96 -17.10 11.69 7.74
CA ALA A 96 -17.93 10.76 6.97
C ALA A 96 -17.92 9.34 7.56
#